data_AF-Q20JZ5-F1
#
_entry.id   AF-Q20JZ5-F1
#
_cell.length_a   1.000
_cell.length_b   1.000
_cell.length_c   1.000
_cell.angle_alpha   90.00
_cell.angle_beta   90.00
_cell.angle_gamma   90.00
#
_symmetry.space_group_name_H-M   'P 1'
#
loop_
_entity.id
_entity.type
_entity.pdbx_description
1 polymer ?
#
loop_
_entity_poly.entity_id
_entity_poly.type
_entity_poly.pdbx_seq_one_letter_code
_entity_poly.pdbx_strand_id
1 'polypeptide(L)'
;MIFAGHQIGEDYMHELLELLDLHSYSIVVISKSGTTTEPAIAFRILREHLIRKVGKEEAKQRIVAVTDASTGALRKLADDEGYRSFVIPDDVGGRFSILTPVGLIPLAICGTDIRQLIAGAAEMREGCDPGVPFEENPALLYAATRNALYRTGKKIEILVNYNPKLHYLAEWWKQLFGESEGKEGKGIFPASVDNSTDLHSMGQYIQEGERILFETVISVEQTRHSVHIPRDESNLDQLNFLSGKNIDQVNKMAELGTILAHMDGGVPNIRLSIPDISERSLGQLLYMFENACGISGYLLNVNPFNQPGVEAYKKNMFALLEKPGFEKETARIKSRM
;
A
#
# COMPACT_ATOMS: atom_id res chain seq x y z
N MET A 1 -14.88 0.37 -7.95
CA MET A 1 -14.29 1.61 -7.41
C MET A 1 -13.15 2.00 -8.32
N ILE A 2 -12.96 3.30 -8.58
CA ILE A 2 -11.89 3.83 -9.44
C ILE A 2 -11.17 4.93 -8.63
N PHE A 3 -9.87 5.11 -8.83
CA PHE A 3 -9.04 6.06 -8.10
C PHE A 3 -8.63 7.23 -8.99
N ALA A 4 -8.62 8.45 -8.49
CA ALA A 4 -8.12 9.63 -9.21
C ALA A 4 -7.33 10.53 -8.26
N GLY A 5 -6.44 11.38 -8.80
CA GLY A 5 -5.62 12.28 -7.99
C GLY A 5 -4.45 11.62 -7.25
N HIS A 6 -4.08 10.39 -7.65
CA HIS A 6 -2.86 9.69 -7.21
C HIS A 6 -1.69 9.90 -8.20
N GLN A 7 -1.91 10.65 -9.28
CA GLN A 7 -0.94 11.05 -10.31
C GLN A 7 -1.41 12.36 -11.01
N ILE A 8 -0.63 12.88 -11.97
CA ILE A 8 -0.97 14.04 -12.83
C ILE A 8 -0.82 13.68 -14.34
N GLY A 9 -1.52 12.64 -14.78
CA GLY A 9 -1.60 12.19 -16.17
C GLY A 9 -2.85 12.73 -16.84
N GLU A 10 -2.65 13.54 -17.88
CA GLU A 10 -3.74 14.17 -18.65
C GLU A 10 -4.62 13.12 -19.33
N ASP A 11 -4.01 12.18 -20.07
CA ASP A 11 -4.73 11.12 -20.78
C ASP A 11 -5.60 10.28 -19.84
N TYR A 12 -5.07 9.89 -18.67
CA TYR A 12 -5.84 9.17 -17.66
C TYR A 12 -7.06 9.97 -17.18
N MET A 13 -6.88 11.26 -16.90
CA MET A 13 -7.99 12.10 -16.45
C MET A 13 -9.04 12.27 -17.55
N HIS A 14 -8.59 12.41 -18.80
CA HIS A 14 -9.48 12.50 -19.96
C HIS A 14 -10.31 11.22 -20.14
N GLU A 15 -9.66 10.06 -20.21
CA GLU A 15 -10.31 8.75 -20.33
C GLU A 15 -11.26 8.47 -19.15
N LEU A 16 -10.88 8.89 -17.93
CA LEU A 16 -11.75 8.78 -16.77
C LEU A 16 -13.00 9.63 -16.93
N LEU A 17 -12.90 10.87 -17.42
CA LEU A 17 -14.07 11.72 -17.66
C LEU A 17 -15.01 11.09 -18.69
N GLU A 18 -14.49 10.55 -19.79
CA GLU A 18 -15.29 9.83 -20.79
C GLU A 18 -16.03 8.63 -20.18
N LEU A 19 -15.35 7.83 -19.36
CA LEU A 19 -15.99 6.73 -18.65
C LEU A 19 -17.09 7.21 -17.69
N LEU A 20 -16.82 8.31 -16.97
CA LEU A 20 -17.75 8.89 -16.00
C LEU A 20 -18.95 9.58 -16.67
N ASP A 21 -18.88 9.98 -17.95
CA ASP A 21 -20.04 10.42 -18.73
C ASP A 21 -21.06 9.30 -18.91
N LEU A 22 -20.60 8.06 -19.03
CA LEU A 22 -21.45 6.88 -19.23
C LEU A 22 -22.10 6.36 -17.94
N HIS A 23 -21.65 6.81 -16.75
CA HIS A 23 -22.06 6.21 -15.48
C HIS A 23 -22.53 7.24 -14.45
N SER A 24 -23.43 6.83 -13.56
CA SER A 24 -23.70 7.58 -12.33
C SER A 24 -22.60 7.30 -11.31
N TYR A 25 -22.08 8.34 -10.64
CA TYR A 25 -20.99 8.19 -9.69
C TYR A 25 -21.09 9.15 -8.52
N SER A 26 -20.31 8.84 -7.48
CA SER A 26 -20.08 9.63 -6.27
C SER A 26 -18.58 9.84 -6.09
N ILE A 27 -18.18 10.85 -5.32
CA ILE A 27 -16.78 11.19 -5.07
C ILE A 27 -16.49 11.04 -3.58
N VAL A 28 -15.46 10.26 -3.24
CA VAL A 28 -14.83 10.29 -1.92
C VAL A 28 -13.50 11.02 -2.07
N VAL A 29 -13.43 12.27 -1.60
CA VAL A 29 -12.21 13.07 -1.64
C VAL A 29 -11.49 12.96 -0.31
N ILE A 30 -10.21 12.55 -0.34
CA ILE A 30 -9.42 12.27 0.86
C ILE A 30 -8.14 13.10 0.84
N SER A 31 -8.00 14.03 1.78
CA SER A 31 -6.78 14.81 1.96
C SER A 31 -6.83 15.50 3.31
N LYS A 32 -5.79 15.34 4.15
CA LYS A 32 -5.74 16.00 5.47
C LYS A 32 -5.75 17.53 5.34
N SER A 33 -4.89 18.09 4.48
CA SER A 33 -4.81 19.54 4.28
C SER A 33 -5.80 20.09 3.25
N GLY A 34 -6.21 19.26 2.28
CA GLY A 34 -6.93 19.72 1.09
C GLY A 34 -6.05 20.50 0.09
N THR A 35 -4.73 20.56 0.31
CA THR A 35 -3.78 21.32 -0.52
C THR A 35 -2.72 20.45 -1.19
N THR A 36 -2.77 19.13 -0.99
CA THR A 36 -1.94 18.19 -1.76
C THR A 36 -2.30 18.33 -3.25
N THR A 37 -1.30 18.55 -4.10
CA THR A 37 -1.49 19.06 -5.45
C THR A 37 -2.32 18.12 -6.33
N GLU A 38 -1.94 16.86 -6.38
CA GLU A 38 -2.52 15.80 -7.20
C GLU A 38 -4.02 15.60 -6.89
N PRO A 39 -4.45 15.32 -5.65
CA PRO A 39 -5.86 15.17 -5.33
C PRO A 39 -6.64 16.50 -5.43
N ALA A 40 -6.01 17.65 -5.18
CA ALA A 40 -6.70 18.94 -5.31
C ALA A 40 -7.02 19.28 -6.78
N ILE A 41 -6.11 18.97 -7.71
CA ILE A 41 -6.35 19.12 -9.16
C ILE A 41 -7.48 18.19 -9.58
N ALA A 42 -7.37 16.90 -9.28
CA ALA A 42 -8.39 15.92 -9.65
C ALA A 42 -9.77 16.27 -9.07
N PHE A 43 -9.83 16.68 -7.80
CA PHE A 43 -11.09 17.04 -7.18
C PHE A 43 -11.72 18.30 -7.80
N ARG A 44 -10.92 19.30 -8.19
CA ARG A 44 -11.45 20.48 -8.93
C ARG A 44 -12.13 20.06 -10.23
N ILE A 45 -11.48 19.20 -11.01
CA ILE A 45 -11.99 18.71 -12.30
C ILE A 45 -13.24 17.85 -12.09
N LEU A 46 -13.16 16.83 -11.24
CA LEU A 46 -14.22 15.85 -11.03
C LEU A 46 -15.45 16.47 -10.33
N ARG A 47 -15.26 17.39 -9.39
CA ARG A 47 -16.37 18.10 -8.75
C ARG A 47 -17.14 18.94 -9.76
N GLU A 48 -16.43 19.70 -10.60
CA GLU A 48 -17.04 20.50 -11.67
C GLU A 48 -17.79 19.62 -12.67
N HIS A 49 -17.17 18.51 -13.08
CA HIS A 49 -17.81 17.52 -13.95
C HIS A 49 -19.10 16.95 -13.33
N LEU A 50 -19.08 16.57 -12.05
CA LEU A 50 -20.25 16.06 -11.32
C LEU A 50 -21.36 17.12 -11.24
N ILE A 51 -21.01 18.37 -10.90
CA ILE A 51 -21.97 19.48 -10.82
C ILE A 51 -22.63 19.73 -12.17
N ARG A 52 -21.89 19.68 -13.28
CA ARG A 52 -22.47 19.81 -14.63
C ARG A 52 -23.44 18.68 -14.95
N LYS A 53 -23.12 17.46 -14.50
CA LYS A 53 -23.91 16.26 -14.80
C LYS A 53 -25.22 16.19 -14.02
N VAL A 54 -25.21 16.55 -12.74
CA VAL A 54 -26.38 16.32 -11.84
C VAL A 54 -26.91 17.58 -11.14
N GLY A 55 -26.25 18.72 -11.31
CA GLY A 55 -26.56 19.96 -10.60
C GLY A 55 -25.94 20.01 -9.19
N LYS A 56 -25.84 21.22 -8.63
CA LYS A 56 -25.11 21.48 -7.38
C LYS A 56 -25.71 20.76 -6.16
N GLU A 57 -27.03 20.77 -6.02
CA GLU A 57 -27.72 20.17 -4.86
C GLU A 57 -27.58 18.64 -4.82
N GLU A 58 -27.67 17.97 -5.97
CA GLU A 58 -27.47 16.52 -6.05
C GLU A 58 -25.98 16.16 -5.90
N ALA A 59 -25.08 16.94 -6.50
CA ALA A 59 -23.63 16.74 -6.35
C ALA A 59 -23.20 16.80 -4.88
N LYS A 60 -23.78 17.71 -4.09
CA LYS A 60 -23.55 17.81 -2.65
C LYS A 60 -23.83 16.50 -1.89
N GLN A 61 -24.88 15.77 -2.27
CA GLN A 61 -25.24 14.49 -1.63
C GLN A 61 -24.33 13.33 -2.07
N ARG A 62 -23.59 13.51 -3.17
CA ARG A 62 -22.72 12.51 -3.78
C ARG A 62 -21.24 12.71 -3.47
N ILE A 63 -20.89 13.79 -2.76
CA ILE A 63 -19.52 14.07 -2.36
C ILE A 63 -19.37 13.77 -0.86
N VAL A 64 -18.37 12.95 -0.55
CA VAL A 64 -17.92 12.67 0.82
C VAL A 64 -16.49 13.18 0.97
N ALA A 65 -16.23 13.99 1.98
CA ALA A 65 -14.90 14.52 2.30
C ALA A 65 -14.29 13.83 3.52
N VAL A 66 -13.10 13.25 3.38
CA VAL A 66 -12.31 12.71 4.50
C VAL A 66 -11.08 13.60 4.67
N THR A 67 -11.07 14.41 5.73
CA THR A 67 -10.11 15.50 5.92
C THR A 67 -9.90 15.78 7.40
N ASP A 68 -9.00 16.71 7.74
CA ASP A 68 -8.81 17.23 9.10
C ASP A 68 -10.13 17.66 9.78
N ALA A 69 -10.16 17.60 11.11
CA ALA A 69 -11.33 17.87 11.92
C ALA A 69 -11.80 19.33 11.84
N SER A 70 -10.87 20.29 11.71
CA SER A 70 -11.19 21.72 11.85
C SER A 70 -10.37 22.66 10.97
N THR A 71 -9.29 22.18 10.35
CA THR A 71 -8.36 22.98 9.56
C THR A 71 -8.23 22.50 8.12
N GLY A 72 -7.60 23.30 7.27
CA GLY A 72 -7.34 22.94 5.88
C GLY A 72 -8.42 23.36 4.89
N ALA A 73 -8.04 23.40 3.61
CA ALA A 73 -8.87 23.91 2.54
C ALA A 73 -10.07 22.99 2.24
N LEU A 74 -9.88 21.68 2.34
CA LEU A 74 -10.95 20.71 2.09
C LEU A 74 -11.99 20.70 3.21
N ARG A 75 -11.57 20.90 4.47
CA ARG A 75 -12.48 21.07 5.61
C ARG A 75 -13.40 22.25 5.42
N LYS A 76 -12.83 23.44 5.19
CA LYS A 76 -13.59 24.66 4.92
C LYS A 76 -14.57 24.46 3.77
N LEU A 77 -14.12 23.88 2.65
CA LEU A 77 -14.97 23.62 1.50
C LEU A 77 -16.13 22.66 1.82
N ALA A 78 -15.87 21.59 2.59
CA ALA A 78 -16.90 20.65 3.00
C ALA A 78 -17.95 21.33 3.90
N ASP A 79 -17.54 22.24 4.76
CA ASP A 79 -18.45 23.00 5.63
C ASP A 79 -19.27 24.03 4.82
N ASP A 80 -18.61 24.79 3.94
CA ASP A 80 -19.25 25.82 3.09
C ASP A 80 -20.30 25.20 2.14
N GLU A 81 -19.99 24.03 1.55
CA GLU A 81 -20.87 23.34 0.60
C GLU A 81 -21.82 22.35 1.30
N GLY A 82 -21.55 21.99 2.56
CA GLY A 82 -22.31 21.03 3.35
C GLY A 82 -22.16 19.57 2.89
N TYR A 83 -20.96 19.17 2.49
CA TYR A 83 -20.66 17.77 2.15
C TYR A 83 -20.68 16.88 3.40
N ARG A 84 -21.09 15.62 3.25
CA ARG A 84 -20.87 14.62 4.31
C ARG A 84 -19.36 14.48 4.52
N SER A 85 -18.92 14.46 5.77
CA SER A 85 -17.49 14.38 6.04
C SER A 85 -17.10 13.51 7.23
N PHE A 86 -15.87 13.00 7.18
CA PHE A 86 -15.24 12.19 8.21
C PHE A 86 -13.85 12.76 8.54
N VAL A 87 -13.36 12.43 9.73
CA VAL A 87 -12.13 13.01 10.29
C VAL A 87 -10.95 12.08 10.06
N ILE A 88 -9.83 12.64 9.62
CA ILE A 88 -8.50 12.03 9.73
C ILE A 88 -7.92 12.48 11.07
N PRO A 89 -7.59 11.58 12.01
CA PRO A 89 -7.02 11.96 13.30
C PRO A 89 -5.72 12.77 13.17
N ASP A 90 -5.50 13.71 14.09
CA ASP A 90 -4.36 14.61 14.05
C ASP A 90 -3.02 13.89 14.29
N ASP A 91 -3.06 12.89 15.16
CA ASP A 91 -1.94 12.04 15.59
C ASP A 91 -1.68 10.83 14.67
N VAL A 92 -2.48 10.63 13.63
CA VAL A 92 -2.28 9.57 12.64
C VAL A 92 -1.69 10.14 11.34
N GLY A 93 -0.49 9.67 11.00
CA GLY A 93 0.18 9.97 9.74
C GLY A 93 -0.46 9.24 8.55
N GLY A 94 -0.31 9.78 7.34
CA GLY A 94 -0.98 9.25 6.14
C GLY A 94 -0.74 7.77 5.87
N ARG A 95 0.51 7.30 5.94
CA ARG A 95 0.86 5.88 5.71
C ARG A 95 0.39 4.89 6.79
N PHE A 96 -0.08 5.41 7.93
CA PHE A 96 -0.67 4.64 9.05
C PHE A 96 -2.19 4.82 9.14
N SER A 97 -2.82 5.40 8.11
CA SER A 97 -4.22 5.82 8.18
C SER A 97 -5.23 4.83 7.59
N ILE A 98 -4.78 3.65 7.12
CA ILE A 98 -5.66 2.69 6.43
C ILE A 98 -6.82 2.20 7.30
N LEU A 99 -6.61 2.08 8.62
CA LEU A 99 -7.63 1.67 9.59
C LEU A 99 -8.46 2.86 10.14
N THR A 100 -8.28 4.06 9.58
CA THR A 100 -9.10 5.26 9.86
C THR A 100 -10.16 5.45 8.77
N PRO A 101 -11.04 6.48 8.83
CA PRO A 101 -11.97 6.76 7.73
C PRO A 101 -11.33 6.88 6.34
N VAL A 102 -10.01 7.13 6.25
CA VAL A 102 -9.25 7.11 4.98
C VAL A 102 -9.43 5.79 4.23
N GLY A 103 -9.20 4.64 4.88
CA GLY A 103 -9.38 3.33 4.25
C GLY A 103 -10.78 2.74 4.47
N LEU A 104 -11.36 2.95 5.66
CA LEU A 104 -12.63 2.31 6.02
C LEU A 104 -13.83 2.78 5.17
N ILE A 105 -13.89 4.06 4.79
CA ILE A 105 -15.02 4.56 3.99
C ILE A 105 -15.00 3.96 2.57
N PRO A 106 -13.90 4.00 1.82
CA PRO A 106 -13.81 3.32 0.54
C PRO A 106 -14.12 1.81 0.62
N LEU A 107 -13.58 1.11 1.62
CA LEU A 107 -13.80 -0.33 1.80
C LEU A 107 -15.27 -0.65 2.07
N ALA A 108 -15.93 0.11 2.95
CA ALA A 108 -17.36 -0.08 3.22
C ALA A 108 -18.22 0.14 1.97
N ILE A 109 -17.88 1.12 1.12
CA ILE A 109 -18.57 1.37 -0.15
C ILE A 109 -18.39 0.18 -1.12
N CYS A 110 -17.25 -0.50 -1.08
CA CYS A 110 -17.00 -1.72 -1.85
C CYS A 110 -17.70 -2.97 -1.31
N GLY A 111 -18.43 -2.87 -0.18
CA GLY A 111 -19.11 -4.00 0.44
C GLY A 111 -18.20 -4.87 1.32
N THR A 112 -17.00 -4.39 1.64
CA THR A 112 -16.09 -5.07 2.58
C THR A 112 -16.61 -4.97 4.00
N ASP A 113 -16.53 -6.06 4.77
CA ASP A 113 -16.87 -6.04 6.20
C ASP A 113 -15.78 -5.35 7.02
N ILE A 114 -15.85 -4.02 7.08
CA ILE A 114 -14.90 -3.21 7.84
C ILE A 114 -14.92 -3.50 9.35
N ARG A 115 -15.99 -4.12 9.89
CA ARG A 115 -16.02 -4.49 11.32
C ARG A 115 -15.10 -5.67 11.57
N GLN A 116 -15.09 -6.65 10.66
CA GLN A 116 -14.14 -7.77 10.74
C GLN A 116 -12.70 -7.32 10.54
N LEU A 117 -12.46 -6.35 9.63
CA LEU A 117 -11.14 -5.73 9.46
C LEU A 117 -10.64 -5.10 10.76
N ILE A 118 -11.47 -4.28 11.41
CA ILE A 118 -11.11 -3.65 12.68
C ILE A 118 -10.97 -4.67 13.81
N ALA A 119 -11.82 -5.70 13.86
CA ALA A 119 -11.70 -6.77 14.85
C ALA A 119 -10.36 -7.50 14.73
N GLY A 120 -9.95 -7.83 13.50
CA GLY A 120 -8.64 -8.42 13.24
C GLY A 120 -7.47 -7.53 13.68
N ALA A 121 -7.53 -6.23 13.37
CA ALA A 121 -6.51 -5.29 13.82
C ALA A 121 -6.45 -5.18 15.36
N ALA A 122 -7.60 -5.18 16.04
CA ALA A 122 -7.67 -5.15 17.50
C ALA A 122 -7.08 -6.41 18.14
N GLU A 123 -7.32 -7.59 17.55
CA GLU A 123 -6.72 -8.85 18.00
C GLU A 123 -5.21 -8.86 17.84
N MET A 124 -4.70 -8.38 16.70
CA MET A 124 -3.25 -8.29 16.51
C MET A 124 -2.62 -7.24 17.43
N ARG A 125 -3.35 -6.18 17.79
CA ARG A 125 -2.90 -5.23 18.82
C ARG A 125 -2.65 -5.91 20.15
N GLU A 126 -3.53 -6.81 20.59
CA GLU A 126 -3.32 -7.59 21.80
C GLU A 126 -2.12 -8.53 21.65
N GLY A 127 -1.98 -9.20 20.50
CA GLY A 127 -0.84 -10.08 20.20
C GLY A 127 0.51 -9.36 20.04
N CYS A 128 0.51 -8.04 19.85
CA CYS A 128 1.71 -7.21 19.75
C CYS A 128 1.91 -6.30 20.97
N ASP A 129 1.14 -6.48 22.04
CA ASP A 129 1.22 -5.65 23.25
C ASP A 129 2.63 -5.75 23.89
N PRO A 130 3.15 -4.67 24.52
CA PRO A 130 4.45 -4.70 25.20
C PRO A 130 4.60 -5.79 26.28
N GLY A 131 3.49 -6.29 26.84
CA GLY A 131 3.50 -7.40 27.80
C GLY A 131 3.65 -8.79 27.17
N VAL A 132 3.51 -8.92 25.84
CA VAL A 132 3.68 -10.19 25.13
C VAL A 132 5.18 -10.55 25.07
N PRO A 133 5.58 -11.79 25.42
CA PRO A 133 6.96 -12.23 25.28
C PRO A 133 7.53 -11.99 23.89
N PHE A 134 8.83 -11.70 23.80
CA PHE A 134 9.49 -11.38 22.53
C PHE A 134 9.29 -12.47 21.47
N GLU A 135 9.36 -13.73 21.88
CA GLU A 135 9.27 -14.92 21.03
C GLU A 135 7.85 -15.17 20.51
N GLU A 136 6.85 -14.52 21.11
CA GLU A 136 5.43 -14.65 20.75
C GLU A 136 4.88 -13.40 20.05
N ASN A 137 5.62 -12.29 20.05
CA ASN A 137 5.21 -11.02 19.47
C ASN A 137 5.68 -10.92 17.99
N PRO A 138 4.77 -11.08 17.01
CA PRO A 138 5.16 -11.15 15.60
C PRO A 138 5.75 -9.84 15.08
N ALA A 139 5.29 -8.69 15.59
CA ALA A 139 5.83 -7.39 15.20
C ALA A 139 7.27 -7.19 15.69
N LEU A 140 7.57 -7.58 16.94
CA LEU A 140 8.93 -7.54 17.50
C LEU A 140 9.87 -8.48 16.75
N LEU A 141 9.45 -9.73 16.49
CA LEU A 141 10.25 -10.71 15.75
C LEU A 141 10.58 -10.21 14.34
N TYR A 142 9.57 -9.71 13.62
CA TYR A 142 9.77 -9.19 12.27
C TYR A 142 10.72 -7.98 12.27
N ALA A 143 10.46 -6.97 13.12
CA ALA A 143 11.31 -5.77 13.22
C ALA A 143 12.76 -6.10 13.60
N ALA A 144 12.96 -6.96 14.60
CA ALA A 144 14.28 -7.36 15.06
C ALA A 144 15.05 -8.15 13.99
N THR A 145 14.39 -9.08 13.31
CA THR A 145 15.00 -9.92 12.27
C THR A 145 15.47 -9.08 11.09
N ARG A 146 14.62 -8.18 10.57
CA ARG A 146 14.98 -7.27 9.47
C ARG A 146 16.15 -6.38 9.83
N ASN A 147 16.17 -5.81 11.03
CA ASN A 147 17.28 -4.97 11.50
C ASN A 147 18.57 -5.78 11.67
N ALA A 148 18.48 -7.03 12.11
CA ALA A 148 19.64 -7.93 12.18
C ALA A 148 20.21 -8.19 10.77
N LEU A 149 19.35 -8.49 9.79
CA LEU A 149 19.74 -8.66 8.39
C LEU A 149 20.34 -7.38 7.78
N TYR A 150 19.79 -6.21 8.11
CA TYR A 150 20.34 -4.94 7.65
C TYR A 150 21.77 -4.70 8.15
N ARG A 151 22.04 -5.05 9.42
CA ARG A 151 23.37 -4.96 10.03
C ARG A 151 24.39 -5.92 9.39
N THR A 152 23.93 -7.04 8.81
CA THR A 152 24.81 -7.97 8.07
C THR A 152 24.98 -7.61 6.60
N GLY A 153 24.46 -6.45 6.16
CA GLY A 153 24.66 -5.93 4.81
C GLY A 153 23.50 -6.19 3.85
N LYS A 154 22.37 -6.75 4.31
CA LYS A 154 21.17 -6.88 3.48
C LYS A 154 20.47 -5.52 3.33
N LYS A 155 20.55 -4.92 2.16
CA LYS A 155 20.06 -3.57 1.86
C LYS A 155 18.69 -3.55 1.20
N ILE A 156 18.24 -4.67 0.64
CA ILE A 156 16.95 -4.80 -0.05
C ILE A 156 16.13 -5.86 0.66
N GLU A 157 14.89 -5.52 0.99
CA GLU A 157 13.88 -6.50 1.36
C GLU A 157 12.87 -6.61 0.25
N ILE A 158 12.56 -7.83 -0.14
CA ILE A 158 11.55 -8.11 -1.15
C ILE A 158 10.34 -8.73 -0.44
N LEU A 159 9.22 -7.99 -0.40
CA LEU A 159 7.95 -8.57 0.02
C LEU A 159 7.38 -9.40 -1.14
N VAL A 160 7.24 -10.70 -0.91
CA VAL A 160 6.79 -11.68 -1.90
C VAL A 160 5.37 -12.12 -1.57
N ASN A 161 4.51 -12.20 -2.57
CA ASN A 161 3.22 -12.87 -2.44
C ASN A 161 3.02 -13.90 -3.56
N TYR A 162 2.18 -14.90 -3.31
CA TYR A 162 1.77 -15.91 -4.31
C TYR A 162 0.28 -15.75 -4.71
N ASN A 163 -0.28 -14.55 -4.51
CA ASN A 163 -1.68 -14.27 -4.79
C ASN A 163 -1.85 -12.84 -5.32
N PRO A 164 -2.24 -12.64 -6.59
CA PRO A 164 -2.27 -11.32 -7.21
C PRO A 164 -3.21 -10.31 -6.53
N LYS A 165 -4.14 -10.76 -5.68
CA LYS A 165 -4.95 -9.86 -4.84
C LYS A 165 -4.13 -9.07 -3.81
N LEU A 166 -2.92 -9.52 -3.50
CA LEU A 166 -2.00 -8.91 -2.53
C LEU A 166 -1.04 -7.90 -3.16
N HIS A 167 -1.08 -7.68 -4.49
CA HIS A 167 -0.20 -6.73 -5.17
C HIS A 167 -0.22 -5.33 -4.51
N TYR A 168 -1.42 -4.75 -4.31
CA TYR A 168 -1.53 -3.43 -3.69
C TYR A 168 -1.29 -3.43 -2.17
N LEU A 169 -1.35 -4.59 -1.49
CA LEU A 169 -0.84 -4.69 -0.12
C LEU A 169 0.68 -4.48 -0.12
N ALA A 170 1.39 -5.01 -1.11
CA ALA A 170 2.82 -4.79 -1.25
C ALA A 170 3.17 -3.33 -1.60
N GLU A 171 2.40 -2.66 -2.45
CA GLU A 171 2.56 -1.22 -2.69
C GLU A 171 2.36 -0.39 -1.41
N TRP A 172 1.32 -0.72 -0.62
CA TRP A 172 1.10 -0.10 0.69
C TRP A 172 2.27 -0.34 1.66
N TRP A 173 2.76 -1.58 1.73
CA TRP A 173 3.89 -1.96 2.58
C TRP A 173 5.17 -1.22 2.19
N LYS A 174 5.44 -1.05 0.88
CA LYS A 174 6.59 -0.26 0.40
C LYS A 174 6.53 1.18 0.90
N GLN A 175 5.36 1.82 0.85
CA GLN A 175 5.21 3.16 1.41
C GLN A 175 5.42 3.16 2.92
N LEU A 176 4.82 2.21 3.63
CA LEU A 176 4.90 2.11 5.09
C LEU A 176 6.35 2.06 5.57
N PHE A 177 7.15 1.15 5.03
CA PHE A 177 8.56 1.00 5.46
C PHE A 177 9.48 2.04 4.82
N GLY A 178 9.33 2.32 3.52
CA GLY A 178 10.20 3.23 2.78
C GLY A 178 10.17 4.67 3.31
N GLU A 179 8.99 5.23 3.52
CA GLU A 179 8.88 6.59 4.08
C GLU A 179 9.24 6.67 5.57
N SER A 180 9.08 5.58 6.31
CA SER A 180 9.38 5.55 7.75
C SER A 180 10.88 5.42 7.99
N GLU A 181 11.57 4.53 7.26
CA GLU A 181 12.95 4.14 7.52
C GLU A 181 13.98 4.85 6.61
N GLY A 182 13.59 5.29 5.42
CA GLY A 182 14.46 5.94 4.43
C GLY A 182 14.87 7.36 4.83
N LYS A 183 15.74 7.47 5.84
CA LYS A 183 16.12 8.72 6.49
C LYS A 183 17.61 8.75 6.80
N GLU A 184 18.20 9.94 6.75
CA GLU A 184 19.58 10.17 7.25
C GLU A 184 20.64 9.24 6.63
N GLY A 185 20.45 8.83 5.36
CA GLY A 185 21.34 7.88 4.68
C GLY A 185 21.20 6.42 5.13
N LYS A 186 20.16 6.10 5.90
CA LYS A 186 19.84 4.75 6.41
C LYS A 186 18.53 4.23 5.77
N GLY A 187 18.25 2.96 6.04
CA GLY A 187 17.01 2.29 5.65
C GLY A 187 17.27 1.05 4.81
N ILE A 188 16.35 0.09 4.91
CA ILE A 188 16.22 -1.02 3.98
C ILE A 188 15.42 -0.49 2.78
N PHE A 189 15.85 -0.78 1.55
CA PHE A 189 15.09 -0.46 0.35
C PHE A 189 13.94 -1.48 0.21
N PRO A 190 12.66 -1.04 0.26
CA PRO A 190 11.54 -1.94 0.14
C PRO A 190 11.22 -2.21 -1.34
N ALA A 191 11.35 -3.46 -1.75
CA ALA A 191 10.95 -3.98 -3.04
C ALA A 191 9.82 -5.01 -2.87
N SER A 192 9.18 -5.39 -3.96
CA SER A 192 8.12 -6.39 -3.96
C SER A 192 8.07 -7.14 -5.28
N VAL A 193 7.58 -8.39 -5.24
CA VAL A 193 7.35 -9.23 -6.43
C VAL A 193 6.06 -10.05 -6.26
N ASP A 194 5.41 -10.33 -7.37
CA ASP A 194 4.21 -11.18 -7.45
C ASP A 194 4.59 -12.55 -8.02
N ASN A 195 4.72 -13.55 -7.16
CA ASN A 195 5.04 -14.91 -7.58
C ASN A 195 3.78 -15.72 -7.92
N SER A 196 3.87 -16.73 -8.79
CA SER A 196 5.05 -17.16 -9.54
C SER A 196 5.39 -16.30 -10.77
N THR A 197 4.60 -15.29 -11.10
CA THR A 197 4.80 -14.45 -12.30
C THR A 197 6.20 -13.85 -12.37
N ASP A 198 6.67 -13.25 -11.27
CA ASP A 198 7.96 -12.57 -11.23
C ASP A 198 9.16 -13.50 -11.02
N LEU A 199 8.94 -14.80 -10.81
CA LEU A 199 10.01 -15.79 -10.98
C LEU A 199 10.52 -15.79 -12.43
N HIS A 200 9.69 -15.36 -13.39
CA HIS A 200 10.01 -15.27 -14.81
C HIS A 200 10.46 -13.85 -15.25
N SER A 201 10.73 -12.96 -14.29
CA SER A 201 11.31 -11.63 -14.54
C SER A 201 12.50 -11.38 -13.59
N MET A 202 12.24 -11.42 -12.29
CA MET A 202 13.19 -11.15 -11.21
C MET A 202 13.81 -12.40 -10.60
N GLY A 203 13.24 -13.59 -10.83
CA GLY A 203 13.70 -14.85 -10.25
C GLY A 203 15.20 -15.12 -10.47
N GLN A 204 15.72 -14.86 -11.67
CA GLN A 204 17.15 -14.99 -11.97
C GLN A 204 18.02 -14.08 -11.09
N TYR A 205 17.62 -12.83 -10.89
CA TYR A 205 18.39 -11.89 -10.05
C TYR A 205 18.31 -12.29 -8.58
N ILE A 206 17.13 -12.72 -8.10
CA ILE A 206 16.96 -13.17 -6.72
C ILE A 206 17.82 -14.41 -6.47
N GLN A 207 17.87 -15.36 -7.40
CA GLN A 207 18.66 -16.58 -7.27
C GLN A 207 20.17 -16.33 -7.32
N GLU A 208 20.68 -15.56 -8.30
CA GLU A 208 22.13 -15.49 -8.59
C GLU A 208 22.72 -14.08 -8.67
N GLY A 209 21.92 -13.02 -8.50
CA GLY A 209 22.39 -11.63 -8.45
C GLY A 209 23.11 -11.27 -7.15
N GLU A 210 23.22 -9.98 -6.82
CA GLU A 210 23.91 -9.56 -5.59
C GLU A 210 23.24 -10.07 -4.31
N ARG A 211 24.04 -10.61 -3.37
CA ARG A 211 23.56 -11.16 -2.08
C ARG A 211 23.27 -10.09 -1.03
N ILE A 212 22.81 -8.92 -1.46
CA ILE A 212 22.40 -7.79 -0.62
C ILE A 212 20.90 -7.82 -0.29
N LEU A 213 20.20 -8.88 -0.67
CA LEU A 213 18.75 -9.01 -0.53
C LEU A 213 18.34 -10.11 0.46
N PHE A 214 17.14 -9.96 1.00
CA PHE A 214 16.38 -10.97 1.73
C PHE A 214 14.90 -10.86 1.35
N GLU A 215 14.14 -11.93 1.57
CA GLU A 215 12.72 -12.00 1.24
C GLU A 215 11.85 -12.11 2.47
N THR A 216 10.67 -11.51 2.39
CA THR A 216 9.55 -11.72 3.32
C THR A 216 8.38 -12.26 2.51
N VAL A 217 8.05 -13.54 2.67
CA VAL A 217 6.96 -14.20 1.94
C VAL A 217 5.68 -14.15 2.74
N ILE A 218 4.61 -13.61 2.16
CA ILE A 218 3.25 -13.73 2.70
C ILE A 218 2.65 -15.05 2.18
N SER A 219 2.60 -16.05 3.05
CA SER A 219 2.00 -17.37 2.80
C SER A 219 0.52 -17.37 3.18
N VAL A 220 -0.34 -17.74 2.24
CA VAL A 220 -1.79 -17.87 2.48
C VAL A 220 -2.15 -19.34 2.66
N GLU A 221 -2.65 -19.70 3.84
CA GLU A 221 -2.90 -21.11 4.16
C GLU A 221 -4.14 -21.69 3.47
N GLN A 222 -5.18 -20.88 3.23
CA GLN A 222 -6.43 -21.34 2.63
C GLN A 222 -6.95 -20.41 1.54
N THR A 223 -7.38 -21.00 0.43
CA THR A 223 -8.11 -20.30 -0.63
C THR A 223 -9.61 -20.44 -0.44
N ARG A 224 -10.36 -19.41 -0.86
CA ARG A 224 -11.83 -19.42 -0.81
C ARG A 224 -12.47 -20.37 -1.83
N HIS A 225 -11.75 -20.67 -2.90
CA HIS A 225 -12.23 -21.48 -4.02
C HIS A 225 -11.19 -22.53 -4.39
N SER A 226 -11.68 -23.64 -4.92
CA SER A 226 -10.87 -24.78 -5.37
C SER A 226 -11.09 -25.00 -6.85
N VAL A 227 -10.00 -25.15 -7.60
CA VAL A 227 -10.02 -25.54 -9.02
C VAL A 227 -9.06 -26.70 -9.18
N HIS A 228 -9.54 -27.79 -9.76
CA HIS A 228 -8.74 -28.99 -9.99
C HIS A 228 -8.19 -29.01 -11.40
N ILE A 229 -6.95 -29.46 -11.54
CA ILE A 229 -6.28 -29.60 -12.83
C ILE A 229 -6.91 -30.80 -13.55
N PRO A 230 -7.51 -30.61 -14.74
CA PRO A 230 -8.12 -31.70 -15.49
C PRO A 230 -7.04 -32.65 -16.03
N ARG A 231 -7.43 -33.90 -16.26
CA ARG A 231 -6.60 -34.84 -17.02
C ARG A 231 -6.71 -34.50 -18.51
N ASP A 232 -5.59 -34.50 -19.21
CA ASP A 232 -5.55 -34.47 -20.66
C ASP A 232 -5.21 -35.86 -21.22
N GLU A 233 -5.97 -36.35 -22.21
CA GLU A 233 -5.75 -37.69 -22.76
C GLU A 233 -4.44 -37.78 -23.56
N SER A 234 -4.05 -36.71 -24.24
CA SER A 234 -2.84 -36.67 -25.09
C SER A 234 -1.56 -36.51 -24.27
N ASN A 235 -1.63 -35.81 -23.13
CA ASN A 235 -0.53 -35.53 -22.21
C ASN A 235 0.71 -34.94 -22.89
N LEU A 236 0.53 -34.14 -23.95
CA LEU A 236 1.64 -33.58 -24.73
C LEU A 236 2.53 -32.63 -23.90
N ASP A 237 1.94 -31.96 -22.90
CA ASP A 237 2.64 -31.09 -21.95
C ASP A 237 3.33 -31.86 -20.81
N GLN A 238 3.10 -33.18 -20.71
CA GLN A 238 3.58 -34.06 -19.65
C GLN A 238 3.10 -33.67 -18.24
N LEU A 239 2.02 -32.90 -18.11
CA LEU A 239 1.52 -32.39 -16.83
C LEU A 239 0.49 -33.31 -16.16
N ASN A 240 0.19 -34.49 -16.69
CA ASN A 240 -0.78 -35.40 -16.06
C ASN A 240 -0.41 -35.88 -14.65
N PHE A 241 0.84 -35.71 -14.21
CA PHE A 241 1.21 -35.95 -12.81
C PHE A 241 0.56 -34.94 -11.83
N LEU A 242 0.06 -33.82 -12.35
CA LEU A 242 -0.71 -32.81 -11.62
C LEU A 242 -2.23 -33.06 -11.68
N SER A 243 -2.70 -33.97 -12.53
CA SER A 243 -4.13 -34.22 -12.73
C SER A 243 -4.82 -34.60 -11.43
N GLY A 244 -5.97 -33.96 -11.16
CA GLY A 244 -6.73 -34.12 -9.93
C GLY A 244 -6.16 -33.37 -8.72
N LYS A 245 -5.00 -32.72 -8.82
CA LYS A 245 -4.53 -31.78 -7.79
C LYS A 245 -5.28 -30.46 -7.89
N ASN A 246 -5.42 -29.78 -6.75
CA ASN A 246 -5.87 -28.39 -6.73
C ASN A 246 -4.73 -27.47 -7.20
N ILE A 247 -5.03 -26.43 -7.98
CA ILE A 247 -4.06 -25.38 -8.36
C ILE A 247 -3.33 -24.82 -7.14
N ASP A 248 -4.00 -24.60 -6.01
CA ASP A 248 -3.39 -24.11 -4.77
C ASP A 248 -2.32 -25.07 -4.22
N GLN A 249 -2.52 -26.38 -4.38
CA GLN A 249 -1.50 -27.37 -4.00
C GLN A 249 -0.22 -27.16 -4.83
N VAL A 250 -0.35 -26.91 -6.13
CA VAL A 250 0.80 -26.64 -7.01
C VAL A 250 1.46 -25.32 -6.64
N ASN A 251 0.66 -24.27 -6.37
CA ASN A 251 1.15 -22.96 -5.95
C ASN A 251 1.96 -23.03 -4.64
N LYS A 252 1.49 -23.79 -3.64
CA LYS A 252 2.22 -24.01 -2.39
C LYS A 252 3.52 -24.78 -2.57
N MET A 253 3.56 -25.76 -3.50
CA MET A 253 4.82 -26.44 -3.82
C MET A 253 5.78 -25.50 -4.55
N ALA A 254 5.28 -24.60 -5.38
CA ALA A 254 6.11 -23.55 -5.99
C ALA A 254 6.66 -22.60 -4.93
N GLU A 255 5.84 -22.12 -3.98
CA GLU A 255 6.30 -21.30 -2.84
C GLU A 255 7.41 -21.99 -2.05
N LEU A 256 7.16 -23.22 -1.57
CA LEU A 256 8.15 -23.95 -0.77
C LEU A 256 9.41 -24.26 -1.56
N GLY A 257 9.28 -24.67 -2.82
CA GLY A 257 10.42 -24.94 -3.70
C GLY A 257 11.27 -23.69 -3.94
N THR A 258 10.63 -22.54 -4.17
CA THR A 258 11.32 -21.25 -4.31
C THR A 258 12.02 -20.84 -3.01
N ILE A 259 11.36 -20.92 -1.86
CA ILE A 259 11.98 -20.57 -0.56
C ILE A 259 13.25 -21.38 -0.33
N LEU A 260 13.20 -22.71 -0.58
CA LEU A 260 14.38 -23.57 -0.44
C LEU A 260 15.49 -23.17 -1.43
N ALA A 261 15.16 -23.00 -2.72
CA ALA A 261 16.13 -22.61 -3.74
C ALA A 261 16.79 -21.25 -3.45
N HIS A 262 16.02 -20.28 -2.99
CA HIS A 262 16.52 -18.94 -2.64
C HIS A 262 17.38 -18.97 -1.38
N MET A 263 16.98 -19.74 -0.35
CA MET A 263 17.81 -19.97 0.83
C MET A 263 19.16 -20.60 0.48
N ASP A 264 19.17 -21.65 -0.35
CA ASP A 264 20.39 -22.29 -0.84
C ASP A 264 21.24 -21.32 -1.69
N GLY A 265 20.58 -20.40 -2.41
CA GLY A 265 21.19 -19.28 -3.11
C GLY A 265 21.68 -18.12 -2.23
N GLY A 266 21.59 -18.23 -0.90
CA GLY A 266 22.07 -17.22 0.04
C GLY A 266 21.13 -16.02 0.26
N VAL A 267 19.83 -16.20 -0.02
CA VAL A 267 18.75 -15.24 0.26
C VAL A 267 18.01 -15.65 1.54
N PRO A 268 18.22 -14.96 2.67
CA PRO A 268 17.44 -15.21 3.87
C PRO A 268 15.95 -15.00 3.59
N ASN A 269 15.11 -15.86 4.15
CA ASN A 269 13.67 -15.83 3.96
C ASN A 269 12.94 -15.74 5.30
N ILE A 270 12.08 -14.74 5.45
CA ILE A 270 11.08 -14.63 6.51
C ILE A 270 9.75 -15.11 5.93
N ARG A 271 9.10 -16.10 6.55
CA ARG A 271 7.77 -16.55 6.12
C ARG A 271 6.70 -16.08 7.09
N LEU A 272 5.80 -15.22 6.63
CA LEU A 272 4.64 -14.72 7.36
C LEU A 272 3.40 -15.48 6.88
N SER A 273 2.88 -16.38 7.71
CA SER A 273 1.70 -17.18 7.39
C SER A 273 0.42 -16.47 7.87
N ILE A 274 -0.56 -16.35 6.97
CA ILE A 274 -1.92 -15.87 7.28
C ILE A 274 -2.95 -16.95 6.94
N PRO A 275 -4.04 -17.11 7.72
CA PRO A 275 -5.03 -18.17 7.49
C PRO A 275 -5.67 -18.09 6.09
N ASP A 276 -6.08 -16.89 5.69
CA ASP A 276 -6.75 -16.63 4.42
C ASP A 276 -6.63 -15.13 4.05
N ILE A 277 -7.30 -14.72 2.97
CA ILE A 277 -7.45 -13.31 2.57
C ILE A 277 -8.86 -12.82 2.94
N SER A 278 -9.24 -12.99 4.22
CA SER A 278 -10.43 -12.37 4.80
C SER A 278 -10.13 -10.98 5.35
N GLU A 279 -11.17 -10.19 5.58
CA GLU A 279 -11.09 -8.89 6.24
C GLU A 279 -10.36 -9.00 7.59
N ARG A 280 -10.69 -10.01 8.39
CA ARG A 280 -10.08 -10.20 9.71
C ARG A 280 -8.58 -10.50 9.62
N SER A 281 -8.17 -11.43 8.75
CA SER A 281 -6.75 -11.75 8.56
C SER A 281 -5.95 -10.58 7.98
N LEU A 282 -6.53 -9.81 7.05
CA LEU A 282 -5.90 -8.60 6.54
C LEU A 282 -5.80 -7.52 7.63
N GLY A 283 -6.81 -7.38 8.49
CA GLY A 283 -6.77 -6.44 9.62
C GLY A 283 -5.63 -6.75 10.59
N GLN A 284 -5.46 -8.03 10.90
CA GLN A 284 -4.32 -8.53 11.68
C GLN A 284 -3.00 -8.17 11.02
N LEU A 285 -2.85 -8.48 9.72
CA LEU A 285 -1.60 -8.26 8.99
C LEU A 285 -1.23 -6.78 8.89
N LEU A 286 -2.20 -5.91 8.59
CA LEU A 286 -1.99 -4.46 8.52
C LEU A 286 -1.47 -3.92 9.85
N TYR A 287 -2.12 -4.26 10.97
CA TYR A 287 -1.71 -3.78 12.28
C TYR A 287 -0.32 -4.31 12.69
N MET A 288 -0.02 -5.59 12.40
CA MET A 288 1.29 -6.19 12.66
C MET A 288 2.38 -5.38 11.96
N PHE A 289 2.20 -5.08 10.66
CA PHE A 289 3.16 -4.30 9.90
C PHE A 289 3.30 -2.86 10.40
N GLU A 290 2.20 -2.18 10.73
CA GLU A 290 2.24 -0.82 11.30
C GLU A 290 3.05 -0.79 12.60
N ASN A 291 2.79 -1.74 13.51
CA ASN A 291 3.51 -1.84 14.78
C ASN A 291 4.99 -2.16 14.55
N ALA A 292 5.28 -3.16 13.72
CA ALA A 292 6.64 -3.56 13.39
C ALA A 292 7.44 -2.43 12.72
N CYS A 293 6.82 -1.64 11.86
CA CYS A 293 7.44 -0.47 11.22
C CYS A 293 7.85 0.58 12.26
N GLY A 294 6.98 0.88 13.23
CA GLY A 294 7.30 1.78 14.34
C GLY A 294 8.50 1.30 15.16
N ILE A 295 8.49 0.03 15.57
CA ILE A 295 9.61 -0.60 16.29
C ILE A 295 10.90 -0.56 15.46
N SER A 296 10.80 -0.96 14.19
CA SER A 296 11.94 -1.08 13.27
C SER A 296 12.62 0.27 13.02
N GLY A 297 11.85 1.35 12.86
CA GLY A 297 12.40 2.70 12.75
C GLY A 297 13.16 3.14 14.01
N TYR A 298 12.67 2.81 15.21
CA TYR A 298 13.41 3.07 16.44
C TYR A 298 14.69 2.24 16.55
N LEU A 299 14.68 0.96 16.16
CA LEU A 299 15.89 0.13 16.11
C LEU A 299 16.94 0.68 15.13
N LEU A 300 16.50 1.34 14.05
CA LEU A 300 17.36 2.02 13.08
C LEU A 300 17.85 3.41 13.56
N ASN A 301 17.36 3.88 14.71
CA ASN A 301 17.59 5.23 15.23
C ASN A 301 17.19 6.32 14.23
N VAL A 302 15.97 6.26 13.71
CA VAL A 302 15.34 7.31 12.90
C VAL A 302 13.95 7.63 13.45
N ASN A 303 13.37 8.76 13.05
CA ASN A 303 11.96 9.05 13.35
C ASN A 303 11.05 8.39 12.30
N PRO A 304 10.27 7.35 12.65
CA PRO A 304 9.43 6.63 11.70
C PRO A 304 8.16 7.37 11.29
N PHE A 305 7.82 8.49 11.93
CA PHE A 305 6.52 9.16 11.78
C PHE A 305 6.59 10.50 11.02
N ASN A 306 7.77 10.93 10.58
CA ASN A 306 7.95 12.13 9.75
C ASN A 306 8.30 11.77 8.29
N GLN A 307 8.38 12.77 7.40
CA GLN A 307 8.78 12.59 6.00
C GLN A 307 9.39 13.87 5.37
N PRO A 308 10.47 14.45 5.92
CA PRO A 308 10.96 15.77 5.48
C PRO A 308 11.45 15.80 4.02
N GLY A 309 11.95 14.68 3.49
CA GLY A 309 12.54 14.61 2.15
C GLY A 309 11.55 14.90 1.00
N VAL A 310 10.26 14.59 1.19
CA VAL A 310 9.24 14.76 0.14
C VAL A 310 8.96 16.24 -0.18
N GLU A 311 9.32 17.16 0.72
CA GLU A 311 9.11 18.60 0.49
C GLU A 311 10.09 19.19 -0.51
N ALA A 312 11.22 18.53 -0.77
CA ALA A 312 12.26 19.03 -1.67
C ALA A 312 11.76 19.13 -3.13
N TYR A 313 11.15 18.06 -3.66
CA TYR A 313 10.63 18.08 -5.03
C TYR A 313 9.43 19.02 -5.16
N LYS A 314 8.55 19.08 -4.14
CA LYS A 314 7.39 19.99 -4.12
C LYS A 314 7.81 21.45 -4.25
N LYS A 315 8.84 21.88 -3.50
CA LYS A 315 9.39 23.24 -3.61
C LYS A 315 9.91 23.54 -5.01
N ASN A 316 10.65 22.61 -5.62
CA ASN A 316 11.15 22.78 -6.98
C ASN A 316 10.01 22.83 -8.01
N MET A 317 9.03 21.94 -7.89
CA MET A 317 7.84 21.92 -8.74
C MET A 317 7.06 23.23 -8.64
N PHE A 318 6.79 23.73 -7.42
CA PHE A 318 6.11 25.01 -7.23
C PHE A 318 6.89 26.19 -7.80
N ALA A 319 8.22 26.19 -7.66
CA ALA A 319 9.07 27.21 -8.28
C ALA A 319 9.04 27.14 -9.82
N LEU A 320 9.06 25.95 -10.40
CA LEU A 320 8.94 25.75 -11.86
C LEU A 320 7.57 26.12 -12.40
N LEU A 321 6.51 25.93 -11.60
CA LEU A 321 5.16 26.40 -11.87
C LEU A 321 4.95 27.90 -11.54
N GLU A 322 6.02 28.61 -11.18
CA GLU A 322 6.01 30.04 -10.87
C GLU A 322 4.98 30.42 -9.80
N LYS A 323 4.81 29.54 -8.81
CA LYS A 323 3.93 29.81 -7.67
C LYS A 323 4.39 31.10 -6.96
N PRO A 324 3.50 32.08 -6.74
CA PRO A 324 3.85 33.29 -6.01
C PRO A 324 4.50 32.99 -4.66
N GLY A 325 5.59 33.69 -4.34
CA GLY A 325 6.43 33.48 -3.16
C GLY A 325 7.62 32.52 -3.36
N PHE A 326 7.81 31.98 -4.56
CA PHE A 326 8.96 31.13 -4.93
C PHE A 326 9.90 31.79 -5.94
N GLU A 327 9.84 33.11 -6.12
CA GLU A 327 10.53 33.83 -7.22
C GLU A 327 12.05 33.62 -7.20
N LYS A 328 12.65 33.57 -6.00
CA LYS A 328 14.09 33.31 -5.84
C LYS A 328 14.44 31.88 -6.24
N GLU A 329 13.66 30.90 -5.81
CA GLU A 329 13.80 29.50 -6.16
C GLU A 329 13.61 29.30 -7.67
N THR A 330 12.63 29.96 -8.29
CA THR A 330 12.36 29.92 -9.72
C THR A 330 13.59 30.40 -10.51
N ALA A 331 14.13 31.57 -10.17
CA ALA A 331 15.32 32.10 -10.84
C ALA A 331 16.52 31.16 -10.71
N ARG A 332 16.75 30.60 -9.50
CA ARG A 332 17.83 29.65 -9.23
C ARG A 332 17.70 28.33 -9.99
N ILE A 333 16.49 27.81 -10.15
CA ILE A 333 16.27 26.55 -10.88
C ILE A 333 16.43 26.80 -12.38
N LYS A 334 15.84 27.87 -12.91
CA LYS A 334 15.96 28.21 -14.34
C LYS A 334 17.40 28.46 -14.78
N SER A 335 18.28 28.94 -13.91
CA SER A 335 19.70 29.11 -14.25
C SER A 335 20.50 27.79 -14.34
N ARG A 336 19.90 26.65 -14.01
CA ARG A 336 20.54 25.32 -14.03
C ARG A 336 19.99 24.41 -15.14
N MET A 337 19.01 24.89 -15.90
CA MET A 337 18.38 24.18 -17.02
C MET A 337 18.87 24.76 -18.34
#